data_AF-A0AAP6B3X7-F1
#
_entry.id   AF-A0AAP6B3X7-F1
#
_cell.length_a   1.000
_cell.length_b   1.000
_cell.length_c   1.000
_cell.angle_alpha   90.00
_cell.angle_beta   90.00
_cell.angle_gamma   90.00
#
_symmetry.space_group_name_H-M   'P 1'
#
loop_
_entity.id
_entity.type
_entity.pdbx_description
1 polymer ?
#
loop_
_entity_poly.entity_id
_entity_poly.type
_entity_poly.pdbx_seq_one_letter_code
_entity_poly.pdbx_strand_id
1 'polypeptide(L)' 'MTTVLNPTGVLDVITSGTGSKKYKELPGWKLEVCVPTVLLNGNVTMTRASVEGWTVHYSNVTFMRPVLVMIRGV' A
#
# COMPACT_ATOMS: atom_id res chain seq x y z
N MET A 1 18.98 8.79 10.39
CA MET A 1 19.18 7.90 9.24
C MET A 1 17.84 7.69 8.57
N THR A 2 17.63 8.26 7.38
CA THR A 2 16.48 7.93 6.52
C THR A 2 16.79 6.61 5.84
N THR A 3 16.30 5.51 6.40
CA THR A 3 16.38 4.18 5.78
C THR A 3 15.62 4.24 4.46
N VAL A 4 16.33 4.21 3.34
CA VAL A 4 15.71 4.13 2.02
C VAL A 4 15.09 2.75 1.91
N LEU A 5 13.76 2.69 1.95
CA LEU A 5 12.98 1.49 1.67
C LEU A 5 13.08 1.21 0.17
N ASN A 6 13.87 0.21 -0.21
CA ASN A 6 13.82 -0.36 -1.56
C ASN A 6 12.89 -1.58 -1.52
N PRO A 7 11.59 -1.43 -1.83
CA PRO A 7 10.72 -2.57 -2.06
C PRO A 7 11.33 -3.41 -3.18
N THR A 8 11.43 -4.72 -2.96
CA THR A 8 12.06 -5.64 -3.91
C THR A 8 11.13 -5.92 -5.11
N GLY A 9 9.85 -5.60 -5.00
CA GLY A 9 8.88 -5.63 -6.11
C GLY A 9 7.49 -5.09 -5.72
N VAL A 10 6.71 -4.71 -6.74
CA VAL A 10 5.28 -4.39 -6.61
C VAL A 10 4.50 -5.68 -6.83
N LEU A 11 3.66 -6.05 -5.85
CA LEU A 11 2.84 -7.25 -5.86
C LEU A 11 1.45 -6.99 -6.45
N ASP A 12 0.87 -5.82 -6.15
CA ASP A 12 -0.48 -5.45 -6.59
C ASP A 12 -0.66 -3.92 -6.56
N VAL A 13 -1.66 -3.43 -7.29
CA VAL A 13 -2.09 -2.04 -7.30
C VAL A 13 -3.60 -1.96 -7.06
N ILE A 14 -3.99 -1.49 -5.88
CA ILE A 14 -5.40 -1.29 -5.54
C ILE A 14 -5.79 0.09 -6.03
N THR A 15 -6.77 0.16 -6.94
CA THR A 15 -7.18 1.41 -7.60
C THR A 15 -8.55 1.92 -7.18
N SER A 16 -9.28 1.20 -6.33
CA SER A 16 -10.60 1.66 -5.87
C SER A 16 -11.08 0.98 -4.59
N GLY A 17 -11.81 1.73 -3.78
CA GLY A 17 -12.65 1.21 -2.71
C GLY A 17 -12.08 1.35 -1.31
N THR A 18 -12.77 0.71 -0.37
CA THR A 18 -12.42 0.60 1.04
C THR A 18 -12.63 -0.84 1.46
N GLY A 19 -11.66 -1.44 2.15
CA GLY A 19 -11.74 -2.84 2.56
C GLY A 19 -10.40 -3.39 3.01
N SER A 20 -10.28 -4.70 2.92
CA SER A 20 -9.04 -5.42 3.17
C SER A 20 -8.80 -6.49 2.12
N LYS A 21 -7.53 -6.78 1.85
CA LYS A 21 -7.11 -7.83 0.92
C LYS A 21 -5.99 -8.64 1.55
N LYS A 22 -6.20 -9.95 1.64
CA LYS A 22 -5.22 -10.91 2.17
C LYS A 22 -4.40 -11.48 1.02
N TYR A 23 -3.09 -11.57 1.24
CA TYR A 23 -2.13 -12.11 0.29
C TYR A 23 -1.56 -13.43 0.78
N LYS A 24 -1.01 -14.21 -0.15
CA LYS A 24 -0.31 -15.45 0.17
C LYS A 24 1.03 -15.11 0.82
N GLU A 25 1.29 -15.70 1.98
CA GLU A 25 2.55 -15.56 2.68
C GLU A 25 3.72 -16.18 1.90
N LEU A 26 4.81 -15.41 1.80
CA LEU A 26 6.07 -15.83 1.20
C LEU A 26 7.15 -15.83 2.31
N PRO A 27 7.71 -16.99 2.66
CA PRO A 27 8.78 -17.08 3.66
C PRO A 27 9.98 -16.19 3.30
N GLY A 28 10.50 -15.43 4.27
CA GLY A 28 11.61 -14.49 4.06
C GLY A 28 11.20 -13.13 3.49
N TRP A 29 9.89 -12.87 3.36
CA TRP A 29 9.34 -11.61 2.84
C TRP A 29 8.39 -10.95 3.84
N LYS A 30 8.27 -9.62 3.74
CA LYS A 30 7.25 -8.82 4.42
C LYS A 30 6.44 -8.02 3.42
N LEU A 31 5.16 -7.85 3.73
CA LEU A 31 4.25 -7.03 2.96
C LEU A 31 4.37 -5.56 3.39
N GLU A 32 4.38 -4.66 2.43
CA GLU A 32 4.44 -3.21 2.64
C GLU A 32 3.43 -2.51 1.73
N VAL A 33 3.04 -1.29 2.10
CA VAL A 33 2.17 -0.46 1.27
C VAL A 33 2.75 0.93 1.10
N CYS A 34 2.61 1.47 -0.10
CA CYS A 34 2.90 2.86 -0.40
C CYS A 34 1.62 3.53 -0.89
N VAL A 35 1.30 4.68 -0.27
CA VAL A 35 0.18 5.53 -0.68
C VAL A 35 0.77 6.81 -1.30
N PRO A 36 0.73 6.96 -2.64
CA PRO A 36 1.14 8.18 -3.31
C PRO A 36 0.20 9.31 -2.87
N THR A 37 0.75 10.32 -2.22
CA THR A 37 -0.02 11.46 -1.73
C THR A 37 -0.21 12.45 -2.88
N VAL A 38 -1.37 12.42 -3.53
CA VAL A 38 -1.75 13.42 -4.56
C VAL A 38 -2.75 14.39 -3.96
N LEU A 39 -2.33 15.63 -3.73
CA LEU A 39 -3.22 16.73 -3.36
C LEU A 39 -4.04 17.14 -4.59
N LEU A 40 -5.37 17.03 -4.50
CA LEU A 40 -6.30 17.52 -5.53
C LEU A 40 -7.11 18.66 -4.90
N ASN A 41 -6.96 19.87 -5.43
CA ASN A 41 -7.72 21.07 -5.05
C ASN A 41 -7.81 21.33 -3.53
N GLY A 42 -6.72 21.13 -2.80
CA GLY A 42 -6.67 21.38 -1.35
C GLY A 42 -7.56 20.47 -0.49
N ASN A 43 -8.24 19.48 -1.08
CA ASN A 43 -9.19 18.63 -0.38
C ASN A 43 -8.54 17.29 0.02
N VAL A 44 -8.49 17.07 1.34
CA VAL A 44 -7.69 16.04 2.00
C VAL A 44 -8.50 14.74 2.18
N THR A 45 -9.20 14.27 1.14
CA THR A 45 -9.75 12.91 1.18
C THR A 45 -8.61 11.90 0.99
N MET A 46 -7.79 11.72 2.03
CA MET A 46 -6.58 10.92 1.96
C MET A 46 -6.93 9.44 1.86
N THR A 47 -6.41 8.80 0.82
CA THR A 47 -6.28 7.35 0.79
C THR A 47 -5.44 6.92 1.98
N ARG A 48 -5.87 5.88 2.68
CA ARG A 48 -5.11 5.30 3.80
C ARG A 48 -4.88 3.83 3.52
N ALA A 49 -3.70 3.35 3.89
CA ALA A 49 -3.38 1.93 3.86
C ALA A 49 -2.49 1.55 5.04
N SER A 50 -2.68 0.35 5.55
CA SER A 50 -1.84 -0.27 6.58
C SER A 50 -1.71 -1.77 6.32
N VAL A 51 -0.69 -2.39 6.91
CA VAL A 51 -0.43 -3.82 6.82
C VAL A 51 -0.54 -4.44 8.20
N GLU A 52 -1.27 -5.55 8.30
CA GLU A 52 -1.29 -6.44 9.46
C GLU A 52 -0.98 -7.87 8.97
N GLY A 53 0.23 -8.35 9.26
CA GLY A 53 0.75 -9.60 8.70
C GLY A 53 0.81 -9.57 7.17
N TRP A 54 0.04 -10.45 6.52
CA TRP A 54 -0.12 -10.51 5.06
C TRP A 54 -1.47 -9.95 4.58
N THR A 55 -2.10 -9.11 5.39
CA THR A 55 -3.36 -8.43 5.06
C THR A 55 -3.12 -6.93 4.91
N VAL A 56 -3.54 -6.37 3.78
CA VAL A 56 -3.59 -4.92 3.57
C VAL A 56 -4.99 -4.43 3.91
N HIS A 57 -5.07 -3.42 4.77
CA HIS A 57 -6.29 -2.67 5.04
C HIS A 57 -6.18 -1.32 4.32
N TYR A 58 -7.23 -0.92 3.60
CA TYR A 58 -7.21 0.29 2.80
C TYR A 58 -8.56 1.01 2.83
N SER A 59 -8.53 2.34 2.70
CA SER A 59 -9.74 3.15 2.64
C SER A 59 -9.59 4.34 1.71
N ASN A 60 -10.71 4.73 1.11
CA ASN A 60 -10.81 5.87 0.18
C ASN A 60 -9.81 5.77 -0.97
N VAL A 61 -9.61 4.56 -1.51
CA VAL A 61 -8.73 4.33 -2.66
C VAL A 61 -9.46 4.74 -3.93
N THR A 62 -8.75 5.41 -4.83
CA THR A 62 -9.26 5.81 -6.14
C THR A 62 -8.18 5.68 -7.19
N PHE A 63 -8.53 5.71 -8.47
CA PHE A 63 -7.55 5.57 -9.54
C PHE A 63 -6.47 6.66 -9.50
N MET A 64 -6.81 7.87 -9.07
CA MET A 64 -5.87 8.98 -8.91
C MET A 64 -5.04 8.90 -7.61
N ARG A 65 -5.44 8.03 -6.68
CA ARG A 65 -4.78 7.80 -5.38
C ARG A 65 -4.77 6.30 -5.08
N PRO A 66 -4.00 5.51 -5.85
CA PRO A 66 -3.96 4.06 -5.69
C PRO A 66 -3.19 3.68 -4.44
N VAL A 67 -3.29 2.42 -4.01
CA VAL A 67 -2.37 1.84 -3.01
C VAL A 67 -1.47 0.85 -3.74
N LEU A 68 -0.16 1.10 -3.67
CA LEU A 68 0.85 0.16 -4.15
C LEU A 68 1.11 -0.86 -3.05
N VAL A 69 0.87 -2.13 -3.33
CA VAL A 69 1.20 -3.22 -2.42
C VAL A 69 2.53 -3.81 -2.87
N MET A 70 3.47 -3.87 -1.95
CA MET A 70 4.87 -4.18 -2.21
C MET A 70 5.35 -5.29 -1.30
N ILE A 71 6.45 -5.92 -1.68
CA ILE A 71 7.15 -6.89 -0.83
C ILE A 71 8.60 -6.46 -0.62
N ARG A 72 9.11 -6.74 0.57
CA ARG A 72 10.50 -6.52 0.94
C ARG A 72 11.10 -7.78 1.53
N GLY A 73 12.32 -8.12 1.11
CA GLY A 73 13.12 -9.16 1.77
C GLY A 73 13.40 -8.82 3.24
N VAL A 74 13.43 -9.84 4.09
CA VAL A 74 13.73 -9.74 5.54
C VAL A 74 15.14 -10.22 5.83
#